data_AF-A0A932WSE1-F1
#
_entry.id   AF-A0A932WSE1-F1
#
_cell.length_a   1.000
_cell.length_b   1.000
_cell.length_c   1.000
_cell.angle_alpha   90.00
_cell.angle_beta   90.00
_cell.angle_gamma   90.00
#
_symmetry.space_group_name_H-M   'P 1'
#
loop_
_entity.id
_entity.type
_entity.pdbx_description
1 polymer ?
#
loop_
_entity_poly.entity_id
_entity_poly.type
_entity_poly.pdbx_seq_one_letter_code
_entity_poly.pdbx_strand_id
1 'polypeptide(L)'
;TNFSDTKLDRRSIVNIPSSEIPEAIGLIGGPPCQSWSEAGSLRGINDKRGQLFFEFIRVLRDKKPLFFLAENVSGMLASRHSEALENIKNHFIESGYNLSFKLLNASDFGVAQDRERVFFVGFRNDLDITFKFPKKLSTKKTLKDVIWDLKDNSIMPDEKNYTLNSCKIMNHEYMLGGFSSMYMSRNRVRSWDEQSFTIQAGGRHAPLHPLAPKMEKVGMDIRWWEMLFHHL
;
A
#
# COMPACT_ATOMS: atom_id res chain seq x y z
N THR A 1 -18.03 -8.92 -11.06
CA THR A 1 -16.92 -8.89 -10.09
C THR A 1 -15.68 -9.34 -10.81
N ASN A 2 -14.53 -8.69 -10.60
CA ASN A 2 -13.25 -9.14 -11.19
C ASN A 2 -12.75 -10.47 -10.59
N PHE A 3 -13.42 -10.97 -9.54
CA PHE A 3 -13.13 -12.23 -8.87
C PHE A 3 -14.45 -13.02 -8.72
N SER A 4 -14.77 -13.88 -9.68
CA SER A 4 -16.00 -14.68 -9.68
C SER A 4 -15.97 -15.80 -8.66
N ASP A 5 -14.78 -16.36 -8.43
CA ASP A 5 -14.61 -17.60 -7.67
C ASP A 5 -14.24 -17.33 -6.21
N THR A 6 -14.26 -16.06 -5.79
CA THR A 6 -13.93 -15.63 -4.43
C THR A 6 -15.18 -15.20 -3.69
N LYS A 7 -15.47 -15.86 -2.57
CA LYS A 7 -16.53 -15.43 -1.66
C LYS A 7 -16.10 -14.15 -0.95
N LEU A 8 -16.82 -13.05 -1.22
CA LEU A 8 -16.61 -11.78 -0.53
C LEU A 8 -17.50 -11.70 0.72
N ASP A 9 -16.89 -11.66 1.90
CA ASP A 9 -17.57 -11.25 3.13
C ASP A 9 -17.42 -9.73 3.30
N ARG A 10 -18.55 -9.03 3.45
CA ARG A 10 -18.60 -7.57 3.60
C ARG A 10 -18.70 -7.11 5.06
N ARG A 11 -18.83 -8.05 6.00
CA ARG A 11 -18.91 -7.73 7.43
C ARG A 11 -17.53 -7.31 7.95
N SER A 12 -17.51 -6.55 9.04
CA SER A 12 -16.27 -6.28 9.76
C SER A 12 -15.71 -7.57 10.33
N ILE A 13 -14.41 -7.84 10.15
CA ILE A 13 -13.73 -9.04 10.68
C ILE A 13 -13.86 -9.18 12.20
N VAL A 14 -13.98 -8.05 12.91
CA VAL A 14 -14.22 -8.00 14.37
C VAL A 14 -15.50 -8.74 14.78
N ASN A 15 -16.48 -8.81 13.88
CA ASN A 15 -17.78 -9.42 14.13
C ASN A 15 -17.89 -10.85 13.55
N ILE A 16 -16.82 -11.40 12.97
CA ILE A 16 -16.84 -12.70 12.31
C ILE A 16 -16.12 -13.73 13.20
N PRO A 17 -16.84 -14.71 13.79
CA PRO A 17 -16.22 -15.76 14.57
C PRO A 17 -15.35 -16.65 13.67
N SER A 18 -14.26 -17.19 14.23
CA SER A 18 -13.33 -18.02 13.46
C SER A 18 -13.97 -19.27 12.89
N SER A 19 -15.07 -19.77 13.46
CA SER A 19 -15.85 -20.90 12.93
C SER A 19 -16.49 -20.62 11.57
N GLU A 20 -16.80 -19.35 11.25
CA GLU A 20 -17.37 -18.96 9.95
C GLU A 20 -16.31 -18.73 8.87
N ILE A 21 -15.04 -18.57 9.27
CA ILE A 21 -13.92 -18.44 8.34
C ILE A 21 -13.59 -19.84 7.80
N PRO A 22 -13.40 -20.03 6.49
CA PRO A 22 -13.05 -21.33 5.94
C PRO A 22 -11.63 -21.76 6.34
N GLU A 23 -11.38 -23.06 6.33
CA GLU A 23 -10.02 -23.58 6.37
C GLU A 23 -9.27 -23.18 5.10
N ALA A 24 -7.98 -22.86 5.23
CA ALA A 24 -7.17 -22.39 4.13
C ALA A 24 -5.72 -22.85 4.27
N ILE A 25 -5.06 -23.01 3.12
CA ILE A 25 -3.62 -23.32 3.06
C ILE A 25 -2.80 -22.12 3.55
N GLY A 26 -3.25 -20.90 3.28
CA GLY A 26 -2.52 -19.67 3.59
C GLY A 26 -3.44 -18.53 4.01
N LEU A 27 -2.91 -17.60 4.78
CA LEU A 27 -3.56 -16.34 5.16
C LEU A 27 -2.77 -15.15 4.62
N ILE A 28 -3.37 -14.31 3.78
CA ILE A 28 -2.72 -13.12 3.23
C ILE A 28 -3.53 -11.86 3.55
N GLY A 29 -2.86 -10.77 3.93
CA GLY A 29 -3.54 -9.51 4.20
C GLY A 29 -2.64 -8.34 4.56
N GLY A 30 -3.19 -7.13 4.55
CA GLY A 30 -2.52 -5.91 5.00
C GLY A 30 -3.32 -5.26 6.13
N PRO A 31 -3.17 -5.71 7.38
CA PRO A 31 -3.89 -5.11 8.50
C PRO A 31 -3.57 -3.60 8.60
N PRO A 32 -4.56 -2.73 8.89
CA PRO A 32 -4.39 -1.29 8.78
C PRO A 32 -3.23 -0.72 9.61
N CYS A 33 -2.55 0.27 9.04
CA CYS A 33 -1.30 0.78 9.57
C CYS A 33 -1.41 1.87 10.65
N GLN A 34 -2.57 2.50 10.80
CA GLN A 34 -2.66 3.83 11.43
C GLN A 34 -2.41 3.86 12.96
N SER A 35 -2.21 2.71 13.60
CA SER A 35 -2.22 2.57 15.06
C SER A 35 -1.14 1.62 15.59
N TRP A 36 0.00 1.45 14.91
CA TRP A 36 1.05 0.50 15.34
C TRP A 36 1.62 0.79 16.73
N SER A 37 1.83 2.06 17.09
CA SER A 37 2.27 2.42 18.45
C SER A 37 1.28 1.97 19.51
N GLU A 38 -0.02 1.90 19.18
CA GLU A 38 -1.08 1.47 20.10
C GLU A 38 -1.26 -0.05 20.09
N ALA A 39 -1.23 -0.67 18.90
CA ALA A 39 -1.27 -2.13 18.75
C ALA A 39 -0.08 -2.81 19.44
N GLY A 40 1.11 -2.20 19.34
CA GLY A 40 2.33 -2.71 19.95
C GLY A 40 2.51 -2.35 21.43
N SER A 41 1.85 -1.32 21.97
CA SER A 41 1.99 -0.94 23.38
C SER A 41 1.01 -1.66 24.32
N LEU A 42 0.30 -2.70 23.86
CA LEU A 42 -0.80 -3.39 24.56
C LEU A 42 -1.96 -2.46 24.97
N ARG A 43 -1.89 -1.14 24.69
CA ARG A 43 -2.99 -0.17 24.84
C ARG A 43 -4.04 -0.28 23.74
N GLY A 44 -3.76 -1.07 22.70
CA GLY A 44 -4.62 -1.32 21.54
C GLY A 44 -5.99 -1.95 21.83
N ILE A 45 -6.30 -2.27 23.09
CA ILE A 45 -7.64 -2.68 23.50
C ILE A 45 -8.65 -1.52 23.33
N ASN A 46 -8.21 -0.26 23.50
CA ASN A 46 -9.10 0.92 23.47
C ASN A 46 -9.19 1.67 22.12
N ASP A 47 -8.27 1.45 21.15
CA ASP A 47 -8.40 1.99 19.78
C ASP A 47 -8.87 0.89 18.80
N LYS A 48 -10.01 1.14 18.16
CA LYS A 48 -10.67 0.25 17.18
C LYS A 48 -9.79 -0.18 16.01
N ARG A 49 -8.72 0.56 15.68
CA ARG A 49 -7.82 0.25 14.56
C ARG A 49 -6.70 -0.70 14.98
N GLY A 50 -6.20 -0.59 16.22
CA GLY A 50 -5.24 -1.54 16.79
C GLY A 50 -5.84 -2.94 16.90
N GLN A 51 -7.16 -3.00 17.15
CA GLN A 51 -7.93 -4.25 17.16
C GLN A 51 -7.79 -5.04 15.85
N LEU A 52 -7.71 -4.39 14.68
CA LEU A 52 -7.67 -5.11 13.39
C LEU A 52 -6.39 -5.91 13.17
N PHE A 53 -5.27 -5.51 13.76
CA PHE A 53 -4.07 -6.35 13.76
C PHE A 53 -4.28 -7.60 14.64
N PHE A 54 -4.86 -7.43 15.82
CA PHE A 54 -5.18 -8.56 16.70
C PHE A 54 -6.21 -9.51 16.08
N GLU A 55 -7.13 -9.00 15.27
CA GLU A 55 -8.03 -9.85 14.47
C GLU A 55 -7.28 -10.70 13.45
N PHE A 56 -6.25 -10.16 12.80
CA PHE A 56 -5.38 -10.97 11.93
C PHE A 56 -4.69 -12.08 12.72
N ILE A 57 -4.16 -11.77 13.91
CA ILE A 57 -3.52 -12.75 14.81
C ILE A 57 -4.53 -13.79 15.32
N ARG A 58 -5.77 -13.38 15.65
CA ARG A 58 -6.85 -14.29 16.06
C ARG A 58 -7.11 -15.32 14.96
N VAL A 59 -7.33 -14.87 13.72
CA VAL A 59 -7.57 -15.78 12.59
C VAL A 59 -6.36 -16.69 12.37
N LEU A 60 -5.14 -16.17 12.46
CA LEU A 60 -3.91 -16.94 12.31
C LEU A 60 -3.80 -18.07 13.36
N ARG A 61 -4.13 -17.78 14.62
CA ARG A 61 -4.08 -18.72 15.75
C ARG A 61 -5.17 -19.78 15.69
N ASP A 62 -6.37 -19.39 15.28
CA ASP A 62 -7.53 -20.28 15.24
C ASP A 62 -7.50 -21.19 14.01
N LYS A 63 -7.06 -20.67 12.85
CA LYS A 63 -7.03 -21.42 11.58
C LYS A 63 -5.73 -22.15 11.31
N LYS A 64 -4.62 -21.72 11.93
CA LYS A 64 -3.30 -22.35 11.80
C LYS A 64 -2.93 -22.75 10.35
N PRO A 65 -3.07 -21.84 9.36
CA PRO A 65 -2.69 -22.12 7.97
C PRO A 65 -1.21 -22.56 7.87
N LEU A 66 -0.83 -23.16 6.75
CA LEU A 66 0.56 -23.58 6.52
C LEU A 66 1.51 -22.38 6.45
N PHE A 67 1.03 -21.25 5.92
CA PHE A 67 1.78 -20.01 5.88
C PHE A 67 0.88 -18.79 6.04
N PHE A 68 1.50 -17.64 6.34
CA PHE A 68 0.85 -16.35 6.21
C PHE A 68 1.75 -15.31 5.56
N LEU A 69 1.14 -14.27 5.00
CA LEU A 69 1.80 -13.05 4.55
C LEU A 69 1.03 -11.85 5.08
N ALA A 70 1.71 -11.01 5.87
CA ALA A 70 1.20 -9.71 6.29
C ALA A 70 2.03 -8.57 5.66
N GLU A 71 1.37 -7.62 5.02
CA GLU A 71 1.99 -6.42 4.44
C GLU A 71 1.83 -5.21 5.37
N ASN A 72 2.82 -4.30 5.32
CA ASN A 72 2.74 -3.01 5.99
C ASN A 72 3.55 -1.89 5.33
N VAL A 73 3.31 -0.65 5.74
CA VAL A 73 4.08 0.50 5.26
C VAL A 73 5.46 0.58 5.91
N SER A 74 6.43 1.15 5.20
CA SER A 74 7.82 1.32 5.67
C SER A 74 7.94 2.18 6.94
N GLY A 75 7.01 3.11 7.17
CA GLY A 75 6.97 3.95 8.38
C GLY A 75 6.93 3.17 9.70
N MET A 76 6.51 1.90 9.68
CA MET A 76 6.55 1.00 10.83
C MET A 76 7.97 0.74 11.35
N LEU A 77 9.00 0.90 10.50
CA LEU A 77 10.40 0.71 10.86
C LEU A 77 11.04 1.90 11.58
N ALA A 78 10.32 3.02 11.73
CA ALA A 78 10.87 4.19 12.42
C ALA A 78 11.21 3.84 13.88
N SER A 79 12.32 4.38 14.41
CA SER A 79 12.85 4.02 15.74
C SER A 79 11.83 4.20 16.87
N ARG A 80 10.92 5.17 16.76
CA ARG A 80 9.80 5.39 17.70
C ARG A 80 8.78 4.24 17.77
N HIS A 81 8.87 3.26 16.87
CA HIS A 81 7.98 2.10 16.77
C HIS A 81 8.72 0.78 16.98
N SER A 82 9.98 0.80 17.44
CA SER A 82 10.80 -0.41 17.61
C SER A 82 10.16 -1.43 18.55
N GLU A 83 9.69 -0.99 19.72
CA GLU A 83 9.00 -1.84 20.69
C GLU A 83 7.74 -2.47 20.09
N ALA A 84 6.94 -1.66 19.39
CA ALA A 84 5.73 -2.15 18.73
C ALA A 84 6.04 -3.20 17.65
N LEU A 85 7.07 -2.97 16.85
CA LEU A 85 7.51 -3.91 15.82
C LEU A 85 7.96 -5.25 16.42
N GLU A 86 8.72 -5.23 17.51
CA GLU A 86 9.16 -6.45 18.18
C GLU A 86 7.98 -7.21 18.80
N ASN A 87 7.03 -6.52 19.43
CA ASN A 87 5.81 -7.16 19.96
C ASN A 87 4.98 -7.84 18.86
N ILE A 88 4.91 -7.24 17.68
CA ILE A 88 4.23 -7.82 16.51
C ILE A 88 4.93 -9.07 16.00
N LYS A 89 6.27 -9.04 15.89
CA LYS A 89 7.05 -10.23 15.54
C LYS A 89 6.83 -11.35 16.56
N ASN A 90 6.85 -11.02 17.85
CA ASN A 90 6.60 -11.98 18.92
C ASN A 90 5.22 -12.61 18.82
N HIS A 91 4.16 -11.83 18.55
CA HIS A 91 2.83 -12.39 18.36
C HIS A 91 2.76 -13.41 17.21
N PHE A 92 3.47 -13.19 16.10
CA PHE A 92 3.57 -14.18 15.02
C PHE A 92 4.32 -15.44 15.44
N ILE A 93 5.46 -15.28 16.12
CA ILE A 93 6.30 -16.39 16.59
C ILE A 93 5.55 -17.24 17.62
N GLU A 94 4.93 -16.61 18.61
CA GLU A 94 4.08 -17.24 19.63
C GLU A 94 2.85 -17.94 19.04
N SER A 95 2.40 -17.52 17.86
CA SER A 95 1.32 -18.20 17.13
C SER A 95 1.78 -19.48 16.42
N GLY A 96 3.06 -19.86 16.55
CA GLY A 96 3.61 -21.12 16.05
C GLY A 96 4.21 -21.03 14.64
N TYR A 97 4.79 -19.89 14.27
CA TYR A 97 5.36 -19.66 12.93
C TYR A 97 6.82 -19.23 12.95
N ASN A 98 7.60 -19.79 12.02
CA ASN A 98 8.95 -19.35 11.70
C ASN A 98 8.87 -18.10 10.82
N LEU A 99 9.21 -16.96 11.41
CA LEU A 99 8.98 -15.64 10.83
C LEU A 99 10.19 -15.15 10.02
N SER A 100 9.94 -14.77 8.77
CA SER A 100 10.84 -13.99 7.92
C SER A 100 10.28 -12.60 7.67
N PHE A 101 11.16 -11.59 7.69
CA PHE A 101 10.76 -10.18 7.65
C PHE A 101 11.69 -9.36 6.75
N LYS A 102 11.15 -8.52 5.86
CA LYS A 102 11.98 -7.65 5.00
C LYS A 102 11.24 -6.43 4.47
N LEU A 103 11.98 -5.32 4.33
CA LEU A 103 11.58 -4.14 3.56
C LEU A 103 11.90 -4.36 2.08
N LEU A 104 10.90 -4.21 1.21
CA LEU A 104 11.03 -4.33 -0.23
C LEU A 104 10.51 -3.07 -0.92
N ASN A 105 11.17 -2.64 -1.99
CA ASN A 105 10.66 -1.60 -2.89
C ASN A 105 10.06 -2.25 -4.13
N ALA A 106 8.81 -1.95 -4.47
CA ALA A 106 8.15 -2.47 -5.68
C ALA A 106 8.94 -2.18 -6.96
N SER A 107 9.71 -1.09 -7.02
CA SER A 107 10.56 -0.78 -8.17
C SER A 107 11.67 -1.80 -8.42
N ASP A 108 12.07 -2.57 -7.41
CA ASP A 108 13.03 -3.67 -7.56
C ASP A 108 12.40 -4.95 -8.15
N PHE A 109 11.06 -4.99 -8.32
CA PHE A 109 10.29 -6.18 -8.72
C PHE A 109 9.38 -5.90 -9.94
N GLY A 110 9.78 -4.99 -10.83
CA GLY A 110 9.13 -4.79 -12.13
C GLY A 110 7.89 -3.90 -12.10
N VAL A 111 7.70 -3.12 -11.04
CA VAL A 111 6.65 -2.11 -10.94
C VAL A 111 7.26 -0.72 -11.16
N ALA A 112 6.66 0.12 -12.01
CA ALA A 112 7.14 1.48 -12.28
C ALA A 112 6.81 2.48 -11.17
N GLN A 113 7.09 2.12 -9.92
CA GLN A 113 6.74 2.89 -8.73
C GLN A 113 7.71 2.63 -7.59
N ASP A 114 8.20 3.70 -6.97
CA ASP A 114 8.83 3.63 -5.66
C ASP A 114 7.77 3.45 -4.58
N ARG A 115 7.66 2.21 -4.09
CA ARG A 115 6.73 1.81 -3.03
C ARG A 115 7.42 0.83 -2.10
N GLU A 116 7.90 1.38 -1.01
CA GLU A 116 8.53 0.59 0.05
C GLU A 116 7.48 0.02 0.99
N ARG A 117 7.49 -1.30 1.14
CA ARG A 117 6.60 -2.05 2.02
C ARG A 117 7.35 -3.12 2.77
N VAL A 118 6.91 -3.31 3.99
CA VAL A 118 7.39 -4.31 4.92
C VAL A 118 6.54 -5.54 4.76
N PHE A 119 7.18 -6.70 4.66
CA PHE A 119 6.50 -7.98 4.53
C PHE A 119 6.93 -8.89 5.68
N PHE A 120 5.94 -9.42 6.38
CA PHE A 120 6.07 -10.51 7.33
C PHE A 120 5.58 -11.78 6.64
N VAL A 121 6.43 -12.78 6.54
CA VAL A 121 6.09 -14.08 5.95
C VAL A 121 6.43 -15.14 6.98
N GLY A 122 5.44 -15.90 7.42
CA GLY A 122 5.64 -16.98 8.38
C GLY A 122 5.19 -18.31 7.83
N PHE A 123 5.98 -19.36 8.06
CA PHE A 123 5.59 -20.75 7.83
C PHE A 123 5.40 -21.44 9.17
N ARG A 124 4.43 -22.34 9.26
CA ARG A 124 4.14 -23.05 10.51
C ARG A 124 5.37 -23.86 10.96
N ASN A 125 5.66 -23.85 12.26
CA ASN A 125 6.93 -24.38 12.81
C ASN A 125 7.18 -25.86 12.49
N ASP A 126 6.12 -26.67 12.41
CA ASP A 126 6.19 -28.10 12.07
C ASP A 126 6.67 -28.39 10.64
N LEU A 127 6.67 -27.39 9.76
CA LEU A 127 7.11 -27.53 8.38
C LEU A 127 8.63 -27.34 8.21
N ASP A 128 9.32 -26.75 9.20
CA ASP A 128 10.75 -26.42 9.16
C ASP A 128 11.18 -25.63 7.90
N ILE A 129 10.32 -24.70 7.47
CA ILE A 129 10.58 -23.85 6.29
C ILE A 129 11.06 -22.47 6.75
N THR A 130 12.22 -22.06 6.24
CA THR A 130 12.68 -20.66 6.32
C THR A 130 12.47 -19.97 4.97
N PHE A 131 11.61 -18.96 4.95
CA PHE A 131 11.27 -18.25 3.71
C PHE A 131 12.45 -17.42 3.19
N LYS A 132 12.66 -17.46 1.87
CA LYS A 132 13.65 -16.63 1.18
C LYS A 132 12.93 -15.62 0.30
N PHE A 133 13.10 -14.33 0.63
CA PHE A 133 12.56 -13.26 -0.19
C PHE A 133 13.12 -13.28 -1.63
N PRO A 134 12.32 -12.87 -2.62
CA PRO A 134 12.74 -12.87 -4.02
C PRO A 134 13.96 -11.96 -4.22
N LYS A 135 14.80 -12.34 -5.20
CA LYS A 135 15.91 -11.50 -5.65
C LYS A 135 15.36 -10.35 -6.47
N LYS A 136 16.01 -9.19 -6.36
CA LYS A 136 15.68 -8.00 -7.15
C LYS A 136 15.92 -8.30 -8.64
N LEU A 137 15.11 -7.70 -9.51
CA LEU A 137 15.35 -7.70 -10.95
C LEU A 137 16.54 -6.80 -11.28
N SER A 138 17.22 -7.10 -12.40
CA SER A 138 18.36 -6.30 -12.88
C SER A 138 17.95 -4.96 -13.48
N THR A 139 16.70 -4.85 -13.95
CA THR A 139 16.15 -3.64 -14.58
C THR A 139 14.88 -3.19 -13.85
N LYS A 140 14.63 -1.88 -13.89
CA LYS A 140 13.43 -1.25 -13.32
C LYS A 140 12.58 -0.67 -14.42
N LYS A 141 11.25 -0.81 -14.30
CA LYS A 141 10.31 -0.13 -15.20
C LYS A 141 10.21 1.35 -14.85
N THR A 142 9.92 2.17 -15.85
CA THR A 142 9.74 3.62 -15.76
C THR A 142 8.30 3.99 -16.09
N LEU A 143 7.91 5.24 -15.85
CA LEU A 143 6.60 5.76 -16.23
C LEU A 143 6.34 5.63 -17.74
N LYS A 144 7.38 5.82 -18.57
CA LYS A 144 7.30 5.64 -20.01
C LYS A 144 6.91 4.21 -20.39
N ASP A 145 7.41 3.22 -19.66
CA ASP A 145 7.11 1.81 -19.95
C ASP A 145 5.66 1.42 -19.64
N VAL A 146 4.92 2.21 -18.85
CA VAL A 146 3.62 1.80 -18.30
C VAL A 146 2.44 2.72 -18.63
N ILE A 147 2.65 3.99 -18.98
CA ILE A 147 1.55 4.93 -19.28
C ILE A 147 1.78 5.79 -20.54
N TRP A 148 2.80 5.53 -21.35
CA TRP A 148 3.11 6.35 -22.54
C TRP A 148 2.00 6.34 -23.60
N ASP A 149 1.33 5.20 -23.76
CA ASP A 149 0.20 4.99 -24.65
C ASP A 149 -1.10 5.65 -24.16
N LEU A 150 -1.16 6.03 -22.88
CA LEU A 150 -2.32 6.65 -22.25
C LEU A 150 -2.29 8.18 -22.27
N LYS A 151 -1.14 8.80 -22.55
CA LYS A 151 -0.88 10.24 -22.33
C LYS A 151 -1.81 11.21 -23.10
N ASP A 152 -2.41 10.78 -24.22
CA ASP A 152 -3.15 11.65 -25.14
C ASP A 152 -4.69 11.53 -25.03
N ASN A 153 -5.20 10.65 -24.17
CA ASN A 153 -6.62 10.27 -24.17
C ASN A 153 -7.33 10.37 -22.80
N SER A 154 -6.72 11.04 -21.81
CA SER A 154 -7.38 11.30 -20.53
C SER A 154 -8.51 12.33 -20.72
N ILE A 155 -9.58 12.19 -19.93
CA ILE A 155 -10.67 13.16 -19.92
C ILE A 155 -10.84 13.81 -18.55
N MET A 156 -11.32 15.05 -18.57
CA MET A 156 -11.77 15.73 -17.35
C MET A 156 -13.04 15.05 -16.81
N PRO A 157 -13.16 14.87 -15.48
CA PRO A 157 -14.38 14.42 -14.85
C PRO A 157 -15.41 15.56 -14.82
N ASP A 158 -16.59 15.31 -14.23
CA ASP A 158 -17.51 16.42 -13.94
C ASP A 158 -16.96 17.39 -12.86
N GLU A 159 -17.63 18.53 -12.65
CA GLU A 159 -17.22 19.55 -11.67
C GLU A 159 -17.15 19.02 -10.22
N LYS A 160 -17.83 17.92 -9.92
CA LYS A 160 -17.87 17.27 -8.62
C LYS A 160 -16.94 16.05 -8.53
N ASN A 161 -16.13 15.79 -9.56
CA ASN A 161 -15.28 14.61 -9.71
C ASN A 161 -16.04 13.27 -9.75
N TYR A 162 -17.29 13.25 -10.23
CA TYR A 162 -17.96 11.99 -10.55
C TYR A 162 -17.49 11.44 -11.89
N THR A 163 -17.40 10.11 -11.95
CA THR A 163 -16.99 9.37 -13.13
C THR A 163 -17.91 9.64 -14.32
N LEU A 164 -17.30 9.91 -15.47
CA LEU A 164 -18.01 10.04 -16.73
C LEU A 164 -17.99 8.72 -17.51
N ASN A 165 -19.15 8.31 -18.04
CA ASN A 165 -19.28 7.14 -18.92
C ASN A 165 -18.71 7.38 -20.34
N SER A 166 -18.09 8.54 -20.60
CA SER A 166 -17.54 8.95 -21.88
C SER A 166 -16.06 8.62 -22.06
N CYS A 167 -15.41 7.99 -21.07
CA CYS A 167 -14.00 7.62 -21.18
C CYS A 167 -13.78 6.62 -22.34
N LYS A 168 -12.90 6.95 -23.29
CA LYS A 168 -12.49 6.02 -24.37
C LYS A 168 -11.83 4.76 -23.82
N ILE A 169 -11.03 4.94 -22.76
CA ILE A 169 -10.35 3.89 -22.02
C ILE A 169 -11.00 3.84 -20.64
N MET A 170 -11.36 2.65 -20.17
CA MET A 170 -12.07 2.48 -18.91
C MET A 170 -11.34 3.18 -17.75
N ASN A 171 -12.05 4.02 -16.99
CA ASN A 171 -11.53 4.80 -15.86
C ASN A 171 -10.41 5.80 -16.19
N HIS A 172 -10.18 6.15 -17.46
CA HIS A 172 -9.11 7.06 -17.87
C HIS A 172 -9.51 8.53 -17.76
N GLU A 173 -9.84 8.93 -16.53
CA GLU A 173 -10.17 10.29 -16.10
C GLU A 173 -9.33 10.64 -14.87
N TYR A 174 -9.13 11.94 -14.60
CA TYR A 174 -8.26 12.42 -13.52
C TYR A 174 -9.01 13.31 -12.54
N MET A 175 -8.48 13.51 -11.34
CA MET A 175 -9.15 14.33 -10.33
C MET A 175 -8.86 15.83 -10.54
N LEU A 176 -9.90 16.65 -10.53
CA LEU A 176 -9.85 18.10 -10.42
C LEU A 176 -9.85 18.53 -8.95
N GLY A 177 -9.04 19.53 -8.61
CA GLY A 177 -9.07 20.14 -7.28
C GLY A 177 -7.84 20.98 -6.99
N GLY A 178 -7.91 21.77 -5.93
CA GLY A 178 -6.78 22.53 -5.43
C GLY A 178 -5.77 21.65 -4.69
N PHE A 179 -4.52 22.14 -4.62
CA PHE A 179 -3.44 21.50 -3.89
C PHE A 179 -3.31 22.07 -2.48
N SER A 180 -3.08 21.22 -1.47
CA SER A 180 -2.78 21.69 -0.11
C SER A 180 -1.36 22.25 -0.01
N SER A 181 -1.10 23.08 1.01
CA SER A 181 0.25 23.57 1.29
C SER A 181 1.27 22.45 1.48
N MET A 182 0.88 21.36 2.16
CA MET A 182 1.72 20.16 2.33
C MET A 182 1.95 19.41 1.01
N TYR A 183 0.99 19.44 0.09
CA TYR A 183 1.19 18.89 -1.25
C TYR A 183 2.26 19.71 -1.99
N MET A 184 2.10 21.03 -1.99
CA MET A 184 2.95 22.00 -2.68
C MET A 184 4.35 22.16 -2.06
N SER A 185 4.61 21.59 -0.89
CA SER A 185 5.93 21.71 -0.25
C SER A 185 7.02 20.84 -0.86
N ARG A 186 6.65 19.87 -1.71
CA ARG A 186 7.56 18.91 -2.34
C ARG A 186 7.23 18.79 -3.83
N ASN A 187 8.22 18.39 -4.62
CA ASN A 187 7.99 18.12 -6.04
C ASN A 187 7.09 16.88 -6.19
N ARG A 188 6.08 16.99 -7.06
CA ARG A 188 5.06 15.94 -7.29
C ARG A 188 5.09 15.38 -8.71
N VAL A 189 6.06 15.79 -9.52
CA VAL A 189 6.27 15.35 -10.90
C VAL A 189 7.46 14.40 -10.97
N ARG A 190 7.30 13.25 -11.62
CA ARG A 190 8.40 12.36 -12.06
C ARG A 190 8.47 12.40 -13.57
N SER A 191 9.69 12.42 -14.11
CA SER A 191 9.96 12.39 -15.54
C SER A 191 9.63 11.01 -16.12
N TRP A 192 9.49 10.94 -17.45
CA TRP A 192 9.15 9.71 -18.17
C TRP A 192 10.12 8.53 -17.90
N ASP A 193 11.39 8.81 -17.67
CA ASP A 193 12.47 7.87 -17.39
C ASP A 193 12.60 7.48 -15.91
N GLU A 194 11.75 8.02 -15.04
CA GLU A 194 11.74 7.71 -13.60
C GLU A 194 10.61 6.75 -13.22
N GLN A 195 10.71 6.20 -12.01
CA GLN A 195 9.59 5.51 -11.36
C GLN A 195 8.60 6.53 -10.79
N SER A 196 7.31 6.17 -10.78
CA SER A 196 6.29 6.93 -10.07
C SER A 196 6.62 7.06 -8.58
N PHE A 197 6.15 8.13 -7.95
CA PHE A 197 5.96 8.13 -6.49
C PHE A 197 4.95 7.05 -6.07
N THR A 198 4.96 6.68 -4.78
CA THR A 198 3.92 5.83 -4.18
C THR A 198 2.53 6.41 -4.45
N ILE A 199 1.66 5.66 -5.15
CA ILE A 199 0.24 6.01 -5.28
C ILE A 199 -0.43 5.86 -3.90
N GLN A 200 -0.98 6.96 -3.40
CA GLN A 200 -1.72 7.05 -2.15
C GLN A 200 -3.21 6.80 -2.38
N ALA A 201 -3.91 6.35 -1.34
CA ALA A 201 -5.36 6.11 -1.39
C ALA A 201 -6.16 7.42 -1.23
N GLY A 202 -6.01 8.34 -2.19
CA GLY A 202 -6.75 9.60 -2.23
C GLY A 202 -6.29 10.48 -3.39
N GLY A 203 -7.22 10.90 -4.26
CA GLY A 203 -6.93 11.67 -5.46
C GLY A 203 -6.19 12.98 -5.19
N ARG A 204 -6.48 13.66 -4.07
CA ARG A 204 -5.80 14.93 -3.67
C ARG A 204 -4.31 14.79 -3.39
N HIS A 205 -3.81 13.56 -3.30
CA HIS A 205 -2.40 13.26 -3.08
C HIS A 205 -1.78 12.53 -4.28
N ALA A 206 -2.51 12.39 -5.38
CA ALA A 206 -1.99 11.79 -6.61
C ALA A 206 -0.77 12.57 -7.12
N PRO A 207 0.28 11.89 -7.58
CA PRO A 207 1.36 12.53 -8.33
C PRO A 207 0.86 13.25 -9.57
N LEU A 208 1.59 14.28 -9.99
CA LEU A 208 1.34 14.98 -11.24
C LEU A 208 1.92 14.18 -12.42
N HIS A 209 1.30 14.32 -13.59
CA HIS A 209 1.66 13.61 -14.81
C HIS A 209 3.08 13.98 -15.32
N PRO A 210 3.85 13.05 -15.93
CA PRO A 210 5.21 13.30 -16.42
C PRO A 210 5.35 14.33 -17.55
N LEU A 211 4.25 14.75 -18.16
CA LEU A 211 4.24 15.84 -19.14
C LEU A 211 4.46 17.21 -18.49
N ALA A 212 4.13 17.35 -17.20
CA ALA A 212 4.36 18.59 -16.49
C ALA A 212 5.89 18.81 -16.27
N PRO A 213 6.36 20.06 -16.27
CA PRO A 213 7.73 20.34 -15.83
C PRO A 213 7.89 20.02 -14.35
N LYS A 214 9.13 19.74 -13.93
CA LYS A 214 9.46 19.58 -12.51
C LYS A 214 9.12 20.86 -11.73
N MET A 215 8.63 20.70 -10.51
CA MET A 215 8.32 21.84 -9.65
C MET A 215 9.61 22.46 -9.11
N GLU A 216 9.75 23.77 -9.29
CA GLU A 216 10.89 24.56 -8.85
C GLU A 216 10.83 24.85 -7.34
N LYS A 217 12.00 24.93 -6.69
CA LYS A 217 12.10 25.28 -5.27
C LYS A 217 12.20 26.80 -5.10
N VAL A 218 11.12 27.40 -4.61
CA VAL A 218 11.03 28.85 -4.35
C VAL A 218 11.09 29.21 -2.86
N GLY A 219 11.11 28.21 -1.97
CA GLY A 219 11.26 28.39 -0.53
C GLY A 219 11.59 27.09 0.19
N MET A 220 11.76 27.14 1.51
CA MET A 220 12.11 25.95 2.32
C MET A 220 11.09 24.81 2.11
N ASP A 221 9.80 25.16 2.17
CA ASP A 221 8.66 24.25 1.98
C ASP A 221 7.67 24.77 0.94
N ILE A 222 8.16 25.47 -0.08
CA ILE A 222 7.33 25.95 -1.19
C ILE A 222 7.94 25.46 -2.50
N ARG A 223 7.09 24.89 -3.35
CA ARG A 223 7.39 24.59 -4.74
C ARG A 223 6.42 25.31 -5.65
N TRP A 224 6.88 25.66 -6.84
CA TRP A 224 6.09 26.33 -7.86
C TRP A 224 6.30 25.65 -9.21
N TRP A 225 5.30 25.65 -10.08
CA TRP A 225 5.47 25.32 -11.49
C TRP A 225 4.51 26.17 -12.31
N GLU A 226 4.93 26.54 -13.51
CA GLU A 226 4.08 27.23 -14.46
C GLU A 226 3.21 26.21 -15.21
N MET A 227 1.88 26.33 -15.08
CA MET A 227 0.94 25.48 -15.83
C MET A 227 1.03 25.79 -17.33
N LEU A 228 1.96 25.14 -18.02
CA LEU A 228 2.11 25.32 -19.46
C LEU A 228 1.07 24.53 -20.28
N PHE A 229 0.30 23.62 -19.66
CA PHE A 229 -0.71 22.83 -20.36
C PHE A 229 -1.92 22.57 -19.48
N HIS A 230 -3.12 22.78 -20.04
CA HIS A 230 -4.42 22.39 -19.47
C HIS A 230 -4.65 20.86 -19.48
N HIS A 231 -3.61 20.08 -19.78
CA HIS A 231 -3.63 18.63 -19.81
C HIS A 231 -2.93 18.10 -18.55
N LEU A 232 -3.63 18.17 -17.43
CA LEU A 232 -3.31 17.43 -16.20
C LEU A 232 -4.07 16.12 -16.17
#